data_AF-A0A2V3Y6X7-F1
#
_entry.id   AF-A0A2V3Y6X7-F1
#
_cell.length_a   1.000
_cell.length_b   1.000
_cell.length_c   1.000
_cell.angle_alpha   90.00
_cell.angle_beta   90.00
_cell.angle_gamma   90.00
#
_symmetry.space_group_name_H-M   'P 1'
#
loop_
_entity.id
_entity.type
_entity.pdbx_description
1 polymer ?
#
loop_
_entity_poly.entity_id
_entity_poly.type
_entity_poly.pdbx_seq_one_letter_code
_entity_poly.pdbx_strand_id
1 'polypeptide(L)'
;MTGNELRKTLEGHLDLLKRNLAVASLEVLKTRYKKPFDELRHNISSTATAYVKQITLENIRIRADFMDEAQPLIQNTIDQSGILKQISQAAFKRQDIEEIDRLALTLKAQIHQALIPFYDKHICLYLDDECFGKPPKAPKFYNEASGCMWKNNAWIPAEVEKGVILLPAQEMPKTAA
;
A
#
# COMPACT_ATOMS: atom_id res chain seq x y z
N MET A 1 12.75 9.73 -2.95
CA MET A 1 12.65 10.06 -1.52
C MET A 1 12.20 8.81 -0.79
N THR A 2 12.78 8.50 0.36
CA THR A 2 12.31 7.44 1.27
C THR A 2 11.03 7.88 1.99
N GLY A 3 10.31 6.95 2.64
CA GLY A 3 9.07 7.29 3.35
C GLY A 3 9.31 8.26 4.51
N ASN A 4 10.47 8.15 5.16
CA ASN A 4 10.90 9.08 6.20
C ASN A 4 11.20 10.47 5.65
N GLU A 5 11.84 10.56 4.47
CA GLU A 5 12.07 11.84 3.80
C GLU A 5 10.76 12.52 3.40
N LEU A 6 9.81 11.77 2.80
CA LEU A 6 8.49 12.29 2.45
C LEU A 6 7.72 12.79 3.68
N ARG A 7 7.75 12.03 4.79
CA ARG A 7 7.11 12.42 6.04
C ARG A 7 7.68 13.73 6.58
N LYS A 8 9.02 13.85 6.66
CA LYS A 8 9.70 15.07 7.14
C LYS A 8 9.44 16.27 6.23
N THR A 9 9.45 16.08 4.92
CA THR A 9 9.12 17.15 3.96
C THR A 9 7.68 17.61 4.12
N LEU A 10 6.74 16.67 4.29
CA LEU A 10 5.34 16.98 4.53
C LEU A 10 5.18 17.76 5.84
N GLU A 11 5.75 17.27 6.94
CA GLU A 11 5.76 17.93 8.26
C GLU A 11 6.25 19.38 8.16
N GLY A 12 7.36 19.63 7.44
CA GLY A 12 7.86 20.99 7.21
C GLY A 12 6.89 21.89 6.44
N HIS A 13 6.16 21.36 5.46
CA HIS A 13 5.13 22.12 4.75
C HIS A 13 3.89 22.39 5.62
N LEU A 14 3.48 21.43 6.44
CA LEU A 14 2.37 21.59 7.39
C LEU A 14 2.71 22.65 8.45
N ASP A 15 3.92 22.63 9.00
CA ASP A 15 4.42 23.62 9.95
C ASP A 15 4.51 25.02 9.34
N LEU A 16 4.89 25.11 8.06
CA LEU A 16 4.88 26.39 7.35
C LEU A 16 3.43 26.91 7.19
N LEU A 17 2.49 26.05 6.80
CA LEU A 17 1.07 26.45 6.71
C LEU A 17 0.52 26.88 8.06
N LYS A 18 0.82 26.16 9.14
CA LYS A 18 0.41 26.47 10.50
C LYS A 18 0.92 27.84 10.95
N ARG A 19 2.20 28.15 10.69
CA ARG A 19 2.80 29.47 10.98
C ARG A 19 2.17 30.58 10.17
N ASN A 20 1.89 30.35 8.88
CA ASN A 20 1.23 31.34 8.02
C ASN A 20 -0.17 31.68 8.54
N LEU A 21 -0.95 30.68 8.96
CA LEU A 21 -2.29 30.88 9.50
C LEU A 21 -2.30 31.55 10.88
N ALA A 22 -1.20 31.47 11.64
CA ALA A 22 -1.07 32.16 12.92
C ALA A 22 -0.86 33.68 12.77
N VAL A 23 -0.35 34.13 11.62
CA VAL A 23 0.00 35.55 11.38
C VAL A 23 -0.85 36.23 10.31
N ALA A 24 -1.56 35.46 9.48
CA ALA A 24 -2.42 35.98 8.42
C ALA A 24 -3.69 35.16 8.29
N SER A 25 -4.81 35.84 8.07
CA SER A 25 -6.08 35.17 7.78
C SER A 25 -6.02 34.42 6.45
N LEU A 26 -6.88 33.40 6.30
CA LEU A 26 -6.98 32.64 5.06
C LEU A 26 -7.31 33.52 3.84
N GLU A 27 -8.08 34.58 4.03
CA GLU A 27 -8.39 35.54 2.95
C GLU A 27 -7.17 36.34 2.51
N VAL A 28 -6.36 36.79 3.47
CA VAL A 28 -5.10 37.49 3.18
C VAL A 28 -4.13 36.58 2.43
N LEU A 29 -4.04 35.31 2.84
CA LEU A 29 -3.21 34.31 2.17
C LEU A 29 -3.68 34.04 0.73
N LYS A 30 -4.98 33.96 0.50
CA LYS A 30 -5.57 33.72 -0.83
C LYS A 30 -5.49 34.92 -1.78
N THR A 31 -5.25 36.12 -1.26
CA THR A 31 -5.24 37.37 -2.04
C THR A 31 -3.83 37.94 -2.13
N ARG A 32 -3.33 38.56 -1.06
CA ARG A 32 -2.02 39.25 -1.03
C ARG A 32 -0.84 38.29 -1.19
N TYR A 33 -0.96 37.07 -0.68
CA TYR A 33 0.08 36.03 -0.75
C TYR A 33 -0.32 34.86 -1.64
N LYS A 34 -1.18 35.10 -2.64
CA LYS A 34 -1.79 34.03 -3.46
C LYS A 34 -0.77 33.06 -4.03
N LYS A 35 0.27 33.56 -4.70
CA LYS A 35 1.28 32.73 -5.38
C LYS A 35 2.01 31.79 -4.41
N PRO A 36 2.68 32.26 -3.34
CA PRO A 36 3.35 31.37 -2.39
C PRO A 36 2.37 30.47 -1.62
N PHE A 37 1.14 30.92 -1.39
CA PHE A 37 0.12 30.10 -0.75
C PHE A 37 -0.36 28.94 -1.64
N ASP A 38 -0.63 29.21 -2.92
CA ASP A 38 -1.04 28.19 -3.89
C ASP A 38 0.10 27.17 -4.12
N GLU A 39 1.35 27.62 -4.18
CA GLU A 39 2.53 26.75 -4.25
C GLU A 39 2.65 25.85 -3.01
N LEU A 40 2.49 26.41 -1.81
CA LEU A 40 2.50 25.62 -0.58
C LEU A 40 1.38 24.58 -0.56
N ARG A 41 0.17 24.93 -1.01
CA ARG A 41 -0.95 23.98 -1.10
C ARG A 41 -0.66 22.85 -2.08
N HIS A 42 -0.04 23.16 -3.21
CA HIS A 42 0.38 22.17 -4.18
C HIS A 42 1.42 21.23 -3.58
N ASN A 43 2.45 21.77 -2.92
CA ASN A 43 3.51 20.99 -2.28
C ASN A 43 2.96 20.09 -1.17
N ILE A 44 2.06 20.58 -0.32
CA ILE A 44 1.36 19.75 0.67
C ILE A 44 0.60 18.61 0.00
N SER A 45 -0.19 18.92 -1.04
CA SER A 45 -1.02 17.90 -1.71
C SER A 45 -0.17 16.83 -2.40
N SER A 46 0.87 17.24 -3.11
CA SER A 46 1.78 16.36 -3.84
C SER A 46 2.57 15.47 -2.87
N THR A 47 3.20 16.06 -1.85
CA THR A 47 3.98 15.32 -0.87
C THR A 47 3.11 14.41 -0.01
N ALA A 48 1.90 14.84 0.40
CA ALA A 48 0.96 13.98 1.12
C ALA A 48 0.52 12.80 0.26
N THR A 49 0.22 13.02 -1.04
CA THR A 49 -0.14 11.93 -1.96
C THR A 49 1.00 10.93 -2.10
N ALA A 50 2.22 11.40 -2.31
CA ALA A 50 3.40 10.54 -2.41
C ALA A 50 3.64 9.75 -1.11
N TYR A 51 3.57 10.43 0.04
CA TYR A 51 3.76 9.82 1.35
C TYR A 51 2.73 8.74 1.64
N VAL A 52 1.44 9.07 1.49
CA VAL A 52 0.33 8.14 1.74
C VAL A 52 0.39 6.96 0.78
N LYS A 53 0.67 7.18 -0.51
CA LYS A 53 0.86 6.10 -1.49
C LYS A 53 2.01 5.17 -1.09
N GLN A 54 3.12 5.72 -0.62
CA GLN A 54 4.25 4.92 -0.15
C GLN A 54 3.87 4.04 1.04
N ILE A 55 3.22 4.60 2.07
CA ILE A 55 2.82 3.84 3.26
C ILE A 55 1.77 2.78 2.92
N THR A 56 0.74 3.16 2.17
CA THR A 56 -0.41 2.30 1.88
C THR A 56 -0.08 1.10 1.00
N LEU A 57 0.90 1.23 0.11
CA LEU A 57 1.31 0.18 -0.83
C LEU A 57 2.59 -0.54 -0.42
N GLU A 58 3.22 -0.15 0.69
CA GLU A 58 4.42 -0.81 1.19
C GLU A 58 4.14 -2.28 1.51
N ASN A 59 5.01 -3.17 1.04
CA ASN A 59 4.92 -4.63 1.15
C ASN A 59 3.73 -5.28 0.44
N ILE A 60 3.03 -4.54 -0.43
CA ILE A 60 2.10 -5.13 -1.40
C ILE A 60 2.89 -5.57 -2.63
N ARG A 61 2.80 -6.86 -2.97
CA ARG A 61 3.45 -7.43 -4.15
C ARG A 61 2.40 -8.08 -5.04
N ILE A 62 2.21 -7.53 -6.24
CA ILE A 62 1.32 -8.06 -7.27
C ILE A 62 2.12 -8.08 -8.57
N ARG A 63 2.07 -9.20 -9.30
CA ARG A 63 2.68 -9.31 -10.63
C ARG A 63 1.84 -8.57 -11.66
N ALA A 64 2.49 -8.05 -12.69
CA ALA A 64 1.88 -7.16 -13.68
C ALA A 64 0.68 -7.79 -14.41
N ASP A 65 0.75 -9.10 -14.67
CA ASP A 65 -0.31 -9.91 -15.30
C ASP A 65 -1.59 -10.04 -14.46
N PHE A 66 -1.53 -9.74 -13.16
CA PHE A 66 -2.71 -9.76 -12.27
C PHE A 66 -3.19 -8.35 -11.89
N MET A 67 -2.58 -7.29 -12.45
CA MET A 67 -2.94 -5.92 -12.10
C MET A 67 -4.36 -5.55 -12.53
N ASP A 68 -4.85 -6.07 -13.66
CA ASP A 68 -6.22 -5.82 -14.13
C ASP A 68 -7.28 -6.34 -13.15
N GLU A 69 -6.97 -7.40 -12.38
CA GLU A 69 -7.83 -7.94 -11.33
C GLU A 69 -7.64 -7.20 -10.00
N ALA A 70 -6.40 -6.89 -9.61
CA ALA A 70 -6.09 -6.29 -8.32
C ALA A 70 -6.38 -4.78 -8.24
N GLN A 71 -6.14 -4.04 -9.32
CA GLN A 71 -6.30 -2.58 -9.33
C GLN A 71 -7.72 -2.13 -8.99
N PRO A 72 -8.80 -2.73 -9.54
CA PRO A 72 -10.17 -2.38 -9.15
C PRO A 72 -10.44 -2.61 -7.67
N LEU A 73 -9.89 -3.67 -7.05
CA LEU A 73 -10.07 -3.95 -5.63
C LEU A 73 -9.44 -2.86 -4.76
N ILE A 74 -8.21 -2.45 -5.11
CA ILE A 74 -7.49 -1.38 -4.42
C ILE A 74 -8.24 -0.05 -4.58
N GLN A 75 -8.63 0.29 -5.81
CA GLN A 75 -9.30 1.55 -6.11
C GLN A 75 -10.67 1.64 -5.41
N ASN A 76 -11.48 0.58 -5.47
CA ASN A 76 -12.77 0.52 -4.79
C ASN A 76 -12.60 0.68 -3.27
N THR A 77 -11.58 0.06 -2.69
CA THR A 77 -11.28 0.19 -1.25
C THR A 77 -10.92 1.63 -0.89
N ILE A 78 -10.08 2.28 -1.70
CA ILE A 78 -9.72 3.69 -1.52
C ILE A 78 -10.96 4.57 -1.59
N ASP A 79 -11.79 4.40 -2.60
CA ASP A 79 -12.97 5.25 -2.85
C ASP A 79 -14.03 5.10 -1.75
N GLN A 80 -14.26 3.86 -1.27
CA GLN A 80 -15.23 3.58 -0.21
C GLN A 80 -14.74 3.97 1.18
N SER A 81 -13.42 4.03 1.41
CA SER A 81 -12.85 4.33 2.74
C SER A 81 -13.18 5.73 3.26
N GLY A 82 -13.34 6.71 2.37
CA GLY A 82 -13.39 8.14 2.73
C GLY A 82 -12.09 8.68 3.37
N ILE A 83 -11.02 7.88 3.47
CA ILE A 83 -9.80 8.23 4.20
C ILE A 83 -9.04 9.36 3.50
N LEU A 84 -8.99 9.39 2.17
CA LEU A 84 -8.31 10.48 1.44
C LEU A 84 -8.90 11.86 1.78
N LYS A 85 -10.22 11.93 2.00
CA LYS A 85 -10.89 13.16 2.45
C LYS A 85 -10.47 13.53 3.87
N GLN A 86 -10.33 12.56 4.77
CA GLN A 86 -9.87 12.78 6.13
C GLN A 86 -8.41 13.25 6.16
N ILE A 87 -7.53 12.66 5.33
CA ILE A 87 -6.13 13.06 5.18
C ILE A 87 -6.05 14.51 4.67
N SER A 88 -6.87 14.88 3.68
CA SER A 88 -6.95 16.27 3.21
C SER A 88 -7.35 17.23 4.33
N GLN A 89 -8.29 16.85 5.20
CA GLN A 89 -8.66 17.66 6.36
C GLN A 89 -7.55 17.74 7.41
N ALA A 90 -6.86 16.62 7.69
CA ALA A 90 -5.73 16.60 8.60
C ALA A 90 -4.62 17.55 8.13
N ALA A 91 -4.30 17.51 6.84
CA ALA A 91 -3.29 18.39 6.24
C ALA A 91 -3.71 19.88 6.26
N PHE A 92 -4.90 20.21 5.75
CA PHE A 92 -5.28 21.61 5.48
C PHE A 92 -6.07 22.30 6.58
N LYS A 93 -6.70 21.57 7.50
CA LYS A 93 -7.45 22.16 8.62
C LYS A 93 -6.69 22.07 9.95
N ARG A 94 -5.99 20.96 10.19
CA ARG A 94 -5.35 20.67 11.47
C ARG A 94 -3.81 20.76 11.43
N GLN A 95 -3.23 20.62 10.24
CA GLN A 95 -1.78 20.52 10.02
C GLN A 95 -1.15 19.42 10.89
N ASP A 96 -1.84 18.28 11.02
CA ASP A 96 -1.47 17.19 11.93
C ASP A 96 -0.86 16.02 11.15
N ILE A 97 0.46 15.86 11.25
CA ILE A 97 1.19 14.78 10.59
C ILE A 97 0.91 13.41 11.23
N GLU A 98 0.70 13.35 12.54
CA GLU A 98 0.45 12.09 13.24
C GLU A 98 -0.94 11.54 12.88
N GLU A 99 -1.92 12.42 12.68
CA GLU A 99 -3.22 12.02 12.16
C GLU A 99 -3.11 11.49 10.72
N ILE A 100 -2.29 12.12 9.87
CA ILE A 100 -2.02 11.61 8.52
C ILE A 100 -1.38 10.21 8.58
N ASP A 101 -0.41 9.98 9.47
CA ASP A 101 0.21 8.67 9.68
C ASP A 101 -0.84 7.61 10.04
N ARG A 102 -1.68 7.90 11.03
CA ARG A 102 -2.75 6.97 11.49
C ARG A 102 -3.73 6.66 10.36
N LEU A 103 -4.14 7.67 9.60
CA LEU A 103 -5.05 7.51 8.46
C LEU A 103 -4.41 6.69 7.33
N ALA A 104 -3.13 6.93 7.01
CA ALA A 104 -2.41 6.17 6.00
C ALA A 104 -2.27 4.68 6.40
N LEU A 105 -1.97 4.39 7.67
CA LEU A 105 -1.92 3.02 8.18
C LEU A 105 -3.31 2.34 8.19
N THR A 106 -4.36 3.09 8.49
CA THR A 106 -5.74 2.59 8.41
C THR A 106 -6.09 2.20 6.98
N LEU A 107 -5.74 3.03 5.99
CA LEU A 107 -5.97 2.74 4.58
C LEU A 107 -5.12 1.54 4.12
N LYS A 108 -3.87 1.44 4.57
CA LYS A 108 -3.02 0.26 4.34
C LYS A 108 -3.74 -1.02 4.80
N ALA A 109 -4.23 -1.05 6.03
CA ALA A 109 -4.91 -2.21 6.59
C ALA A 109 -6.17 -2.59 5.78
N GLN A 110 -6.97 -1.61 5.36
CA GLN A 110 -8.15 -1.86 4.52
C GLN A 110 -7.78 -2.44 3.14
N ILE A 111 -6.76 -1.90 2.48
CA ILE A 111 -6.29 -2.41 1.18
C ILE A 111 -5.76 -3.84 1.34
N HIS A 112 -4.94 -4.10 2.37
CA HIS A 112 -4.45 -5.45 2.65
C HIS A 112 -5.61 -6.44 2.88
N GLN A 113 -6.61 -6.06 3.68
CA GLN A 113 -7.78 -6.89 3.94
C GLN A 113 -8.58 -7.19 2.67
N ALA A 114 -8.75 -6.21 1.78
CA ALA A 114 -9.45 -6.36 0.51
C ALA A 114 -8.70 -7.27 -0.47
N LEU A 115 -7.37 -7.33 -0.37
CA LEU A 115 -6.53 -8.18 -1.23
C LEU A 115 -6.41 -9.63 -0.73
N ILE A 116 -6.80 -9.95 0.51
CA ILE A 116 -6.71 -11.33 1.04
C ILE A 116 -7.45 -12.33 0.14
N PRO A 117 -8.73 -12.15 -0.23
CA PRO A 117 -9.44 -13.10 -1.09
C PRO A 117 -8.82 -13.22 -2.49
N PHE A 118 -8.24 -12.12 -2.99
CA PHE A 118 -7.52 -12.10 -4.25
C PHE A 118 -6.26 -12.98 -4.18
N TYR A 119 -5.45 -12.85 -3.14
CA TYR A 119 -4.28 -13.72 -2.98
C TYR A 119 -4.68 -15.17 -2.74
N ASP A 120 -5.67 -15.44 -1.89
CA ASP A 120 -6.12 -16.81 -1.58
C ASP A 120 -6.56 -17.57 -2.85
N LYS A 121 -7.26 -16.88 -3.76
CA LYS A 121 -7.69 -17.42 -5.06
C LYS A 121 -6.52 -17.86 -5.95
N HIS A 122 -5.36 -17.24 -5.79
CA HIS A 122 -4.17 -17.45 -6.64
C HIS A 122 -3.10 -18.33 -5.97
N ILE A 123 -3.46 -19.06 -4.91
CA ILE A 123 -2.59 -20.07 -4.31
C ILE A 123 -2.59 -21.34 -5.16
N CYS A 124 -1.41 -21.86 -5.44
CA CYS A 124 -1.17 -23.08 -6.21
C CYS A 124 -0.16 -23.98 -5.49
N LEU A 125 -0.16 -25.26 -5.85
CA LEU A 125 0.88 -26.21 -5.54
C LEU A 125 2.02 -26.04 -6.55
N TYR A 126 3.24 -25.93 -6.03
CA TYR A 126 4.48 -25.87 -6.79
C TYR A 126 5.13 -27.25 -6.80
N LEU A 127 5.10 -27.91 -7.95
CA LEU A 127 5.62 -29.26 -8.16
C LEU A 127 6.96 -29.18 -8.91
N ASP A 128 8.04 -29.44 -8.19
CA ASP A 128 9.39 -29.61 -8.74
C ASP A 128 9.78 -31.09 -8.81
N ASP A 129 10.97 -31.38 -9.34
CA ASP A 129 11.49 -32.75 -9.50
C ASP A 129 11.53 -33.53 -8.16
N GLU A 130 11.69 -32.84 -7.03
CA GLU A 130 11.70 -33.48 -5.71
C GLU A 130 10.35 -34.11 -5.35
N CYS A 131 9.25 -33.55 -5.88
CA CYS A 131 7.90 -34.08 -5.68
C CYS A 131 7.72 -35.46 -6.33
N PHE A 132 8.50 -35.78 -7.36
CA PHE A 132 8.46 -37.04 -8.10
C PHE A 132 9.64 -37.97 -7.75
N GLY A 133 10.45 -37.60 -6.77
CA GLY A 133 11.58 -38.39 -6.27
C GLY A 133 11.17 -39.67 -5.52
N LYS A 134 12.16 -40.40 -5.02
CA LYS A 134 11.98 -41.61 -4.18
C LYS A 134 12.73 -41.46 -2.85
N PRO A 135 12.05 -41.19 -1.71
CA PRO A 135 10.62 -40.98 -1.57
C PRO A 135 10.16 -39.62 -2.15
N PRO A 136 8.89 -39.47 -2.55
CA PRO A 136 8.35 -38.20 -3.04
C PRO A 136 8.28 -37.19 -1.90
N LYS A 137 8.65 -35.94 -2.18
CA LYS A 137 8.43 -34.81 -1.24
C LYS A 137 7.06 -34.17 -1.45
N ALA A 138 6.53 -33.57 -0.41
CA ALA A 138 5.30 -32.79 -0.52
C ALA A 138 5.52 -31.54 -1.40
N PRO A 139 4.53 -31.15 -2.22
CA PRO A 139 4.60 -29.91 -2.99
C PRO A 139 4.63 -28.69 -2.06
N LYS A 140 5.23 -27.60 -2.55
CA LYS A 140 5.28 -26.32 -1.84
C LYS A 140 4.07 -25.48 -2.22
N PHE A 141 3.69 -24.51 -1.40
CA PHE A 141 2.66 -23.53 -1.78
C PHE A 141 3.31 -22.32 -2.45
N TYR A 142 2.74 -21.90 -3.58
CA TYR A 142 3.14 -20.73 -4.32
C TYR A 142 1.92 -19.86 -4.61
N ASN A 143 2.09 -18.54 -4.59
CA ASN A 143 1.06 -17.61 -4.98
C ASN A 143 1.41 -17.00 -6.33
N GLU A 144 0.62 -17.29 -7.35
CA GLU A 144 0.87 -16.83 -8.71
C GLU A 144 0.72 -15.32 -8.85
N ALA A 145 -0.22 -14.72 -8.13
CA ALA A 145 -0.47 -13.29 -8.19
C ALA A 145 0.65 -12.47 -7.55
N SER A 146 1.21 -12.93 -6.42
CA SER A 146 2.31 -12.22 -5.76
C SER A 146 3.69 -12.64 -6.26
N GLY A 147 3.81 -13.85 -6.82
CA GLY A 147 5.08 -14.48 -7.15
C GLY A 147 5.88 -14.89 -5.90
N CYS A 148 5.19 -15.39 -4.87
CA CYS A 148 5.82 -15.76 -3.59
C CYS A 148 5.61 -17.23 -3.28
N MET A 149 6.61 -17.86 -2.66
CA MET A 149 6.53 -19.20 -2.10
C MET A 149 6.31 -19.14 -0.58
N TRP A 150 5.46 -20.00 -0.04
CA TRP A 150 5.32 -20.18 1.40
C TRP A 150 6.52 -20.94 1.97
N LYS A 151 7.28 -20.30 2.86
CA LYS A 151 8.45 -20.87 3.54
C LYS A 151 8.52 -20.30 4.95
N ASN A 152 8.77 -21.15 5.96
CA ASN A 152 8.97 -20.73 7.36
C ASN A 152 7.89 -19.75 7.88
N ASN A 153 6.62 -20.07 7.61
CA ASN A 153 5.48 -19.24 8.02
C ASN A 153 5.41 -17.83 7.38
N ALA A 154 6.06 -17.64 6.23
CA ALA A 154 6.03 -16.40 5.48
C ALA A 154 5.95 -16.62 3.96
N TRP A 155 5.34 -15.66 3.26
CA TRP A 155 5.38 -15.58 1.79
C TRP A 155 6.66 -14.87 1.36
N ILE A 156 7.56 -15.59 0.69
CA ILE A 156 8.88 -15.08 0.27
C ILE A 156 8.93 -15.04 -1.26
N PRO A 157 9.38 -13.94 -1.90
CA PRO A 157 9.53 -13.87 -3.35
C PRO A 157 10.33 -15.06 -3.90
N ALA A 158 9.80 -15.70 -4.94
CA ALA A 158 10.43 -16.83 -5.60
C ALA A 158 10.08 -16.83 -7.10
N GLU A 159 11.08 -17.05 -7.93
CA GLU A 159 10.88 -17.27 -9.36
C GLU A 159 10.40 -18.71 -9.61
N VAL A 160 9.64 -18.91 -10.68
CA VAL A 160 9.21 -20.24 -11.11
C VAL A 160 10.32 -20.85 -11.95
N GLU A 161 10.86 -21.97 -11.50
CA GLU A 161 11.92 -22.69 -12.22
C GLU A 161 11.37 -23.37 -13.49
N LYS A 162 12.24 -23.56 -14.49
CA LYS A 162 11.88 -24.22 -15.74
C LYS A 162 11.51 -25.68 -15.47
N GLY A 163 10.35 -26.11 -15.96
CA GLY A 163 9.87 -27.50 -15.81
C GLY A 163 8.97 -27.72 -14.60
N VAL A 164 8.80 -26.70 -13.75
CA VAL A 164 7.85 -26.74 -12.64
C VAL A 164 6.41 -26.72 -13.16
N ILE A 165 5.56 -27.50 -12.49
CA ILE A 165 4.13 -27.51 -12.72
C ILE A 165 3.46 -26.75 -11.58
N LEU A 166 2.64 -25.75 -11.92
CA LEU A 166 1.75 -25.09 -10.98
C LEU A 166 0.36 -25.69 -11.10
N LEU A 167 -0.19 -26.20 -10.00
CA LEU A 167 -1.55 -26.74 -9.95
C LEU A 167 -2.39 -25.89 -9.01
N PRO A 168 -3.57 -25.38 -9.41
CA PRO A 168 -4.43 -24.61 -8.51
C PRO A 168 -4.72 -25.37 -7.23
N ALA A 169 -4.51 -24.72 -6.08
CA ALA A 169 -4.86 -25.30 -4.79
C ALA A 169 -6.28 -24.88 -4.43
N GLN A 170 -7.13 -25.84 -4.05
CA GLN A 170 -8.50 -25.52 -3.63
C GLN A 170 -8.51 -24.82 -2.26
N GLU A 171 -7.66 -25.25 -1.33
CA GLU A 171 -7.46 -24.61 -0.03
C GLU A 171 -6.01 -24.84 0.44
N MET A 172 -5.37 -23.82 1.02
CA MET A 172 -4.21 -24.03 1.88
C MET A 172 -4.72 -24.67 3.18
N PRO A 173 -4.11 -25.74 3.71
CA PRO A 173 -4.47 -26.26 5.02
C PRO A 173 -4.37 -25.11 6.01
N LYS A 174 -5.49 -24.68 6.57
CA LYS A 174 -5.49 -23.68 7.65
C LYS A 174 -4.69 -24.32 8.77
N THR A 175 -3.45 -23.88 8.96
CA THR A 175 -2.64 -24.28 10.10
C THR A 175 -3.49 -23.95 11.32
N ALA A 176 -3.90 -24.98 12.06
CA ALA A 176 -4.49 -24.77 13.38
C ALA A 176 -3.49 -23.92 14.17
N ALA A 177 -3.91 -22.71 14.53
CA ALA A 177 -3.16 -21.80 15.37
C ALA A 177 -2.83 -22.46 16.72
#